data_AF-B7GC45-F1
#
_entry.id   AF-B7GC45-F1
#
_cell.length_a   1.000
_cell.length_b   1.000
_cell.length_c   1.000
_cell.angle_alpha   90.00
_cell.angle_beta   90.00
_cell.angle_gamma   90.00
#
_symmetry.space_group_name_H-M   'P 1'
#
loop_
_entity.id
_entity.type
_entity.pdbx_description
1 polymer ?
#
loop_
_entity_poly.entity_id
_entity_poly.type
_entity_poly.pdbx_seq_one_letter_code
_entity_poly.pdbx_strand_id
1 'polypeptide(L)'
;MPKLFLVAFATLTAVRSTAAFTVVRSRRTATTTLSASRRDTLTFTGTAVATALWGGERPAHADIDYARVQDLLGNVEATSPQSYAAPGARPKWLEEPTEDFKRNEQKATEFKRAALQRKQEFQAILDRFQEEPNDETILASDLDDLRRRVKQNGGLPQGISKEDTVKQIRRRKARKPRYWPTQVEIAYQDLVSEILYQQSPNTDRDMDNPM
;
A
#
# COMPACT_ATOMS: atom_id res chain seq x y z
N MET A 1 -53.85 -32.91 16.31
CA MET A 1 -54.06 -33.35 14.91
C MET A 1 -52.98 -32.72 14.02
N PRO A 2 -51.78 -33.33 13.90
CA PRO A 2 -50.72 -32.82 13.04
C PRO A 2 -50.91 -33.29 11.59
N LYS A 3 -50.94 -32.35 10.63
CA LYS A 3 -50.92 -32.65 9.20
C LYS A 3 -49.47 -32.74 8.72
N LEU A 4 -49.02 -33.97 8.51
CA LEU A 4 -47.87 -34.34 7.70
C LEU A 4 -48.07 -33.84 6.26
N PHE A 5 -47.18 -32.99 5.76
CA PHE A 5 -47.02 -32.80 4.32
C PHE A 5 -45.66 -33.38 3.91
N LEU A 6 -45.78 -34.59 3.36
CA LEU A 6 -44.76 -35.32 2.63
C LEU A 6 -44.96 -34.95 1.16
N VAL A 7 -44.02 -34.21 0.56
CA VAL A 7 -43.95 -34.06 -0.89
C VAL A 7 -42.56 -34.48 -1.31
N ALA A 8 -42.55 -35.47 -2.19
CA ALA A 8 -41.40 -36.17 -2.70
C ALA A 8 -41.20 -35.85 -4.20
N PHE A 9 -39.98 -36.10 -4.66
CA PHE A 9 -39.55 -36.38 -6.04
C PHE A 9 -39.61 -35.28 -7.11
N ALA A 10 -38.41 -34.95 -7.65
CA ALA A 10 -38.04 -35.11 -9.07
C ALA A 10 -36.57 -34.66 -9.26
N THR A 11 -35.59 -35.55 -9.23
CA THR A 11 -34.91 -36.16 -10.40
C THR A 11 -34.53 -35.22 -11.55
N LEU A 12 -33.20 -35.03 -11.67
CA LEU A 12 -32.39 -35.33 -12.86
C LEU A 12 -32.55 -34.45 -14.11
N THR A 13 -31.55 -33.63 -14.42
CA THR A 13 -30.84 -33.71 -15.72
C THR A 13 -29.52 -32.97 -15.69
N ALA A 14 -28.44 -33.73 -15.86
CA ALA A 14 -27.10 -33.21 -16.09
C ALA A 14 -26.93 -32.90 -17.59
N VAL A 15 -26.51 -31.68 -17.91
CA VAL A 15 -25.97 -31.36 -19.24
C VAL A 15 -24.48 -31.08 -19.08
N ARG A 16 -23.66 -32.06 -19.46
CA ARG A 16 -22.22 -31.90 -19.68
C ARG A 16 -22.03 -31.28 -21.07
N SER A 17 -21.59 -30.03 -21.12
CA SER A 17 -21.09 -29.43 -22.36
C SER A 17 -19.55 -29.51 -22.36
N THR A 18 -19.02 -30.46 -23.13
CA THR A 18 -17.59 -30.58 -23.43
C THR A 18 -17.29 -29.78 -24.69
N ALA A 19 -16.88 -28.51 -24.52
CA ALA A 19 -16.24 -27.77 -25.60
C ALA A 19 -14.72 -27.89 -25.43
N ALA A 20 -14.09 -28.69 -26.29
CA ALA A 20 -12.65 -28.76 -26.44
C ALA A 20 -12.14 -27.46 -27.07
N PHE A 21 -11.52 -26.59 -26.26
CA PHE A 21 -10.81 -25.42 -26.76
C PHE A 21 -9.32 -25.73 -26.83
N THR A 22 -8.83 -25.86 -28.07
CA THR A 22 -7.44 -26.08 -28.42
C THR A 22 -6.56 -24.87 -28.09
N VAL A 23 -5.53 -25.11 -27.29
CA VAL A 23 -4.47 -24.16 -26.95
C VAL A 23 -3.53 -24.01 -28.14
N VAL A 24 -3.63 -22.89 -28.87
CA VAL A 24 -2.57 -22.48 -29.80
C VAL A 24 -1.50 -21.71 -29.01
N ARG A 25 -0.40 -22.41 -28.77
CA ARG A 25 0.79 -21.93 -28.07
C ARG A 25 1.63 -21.09 -29.03
N SER A 26 1.37 -19.79 -29.13
CA SER A 26 2.25 -18.89 -29.88
C SER A 26 3.50 -18.57 -29.06
N ARG A 27 4.60 -19.24 -29.38
CA ARG A 27 5.95 -18.82 -28.98
C ARG A 27 6.32 -17.59 -29.80
N ARG A 28 6.50 -16.43 -29.17
CA ARG A 28 7.32 -15.35 -29.73
C ARG A 28 8.44 -15.03 -28.77
N THR A 29 9.63 -15.22 -29.32
CA THR A 29 10.96 -14.95 -28.79
C THR A 29 11.11 -13.47 -28.43
N ALA A 30 11.74 -13.22 -27.29
CA ALA A 30 12.24 -11.91 -26.91
C ALA A 30 13.35 -11.47 -27.90
N THR A 31 13.21 -10.26 -28.43
CA THR A 31 14.30 -9.55 -29.10
C THR A 31 14.73 -8.40 -28.21
N THR A 32 15.93 -8.52 -27.66
CA THR A 32 16.67 -7.49 -26.97
C THR A 32 17.13 -6.42 -27.97
N THR A 33 16.64 -5.20 -27.85
CA THR A 33 17.23 -4.02 -28.49
C THR A 33 17.96 -3.21 -27.43
N LEU A 34 19.28 -3.39 -27.35
CA LEU A 34 20.21 -2.46 -26.70
C LEU A 34 20.22 -1.16 -27.51
N SER A 35 19.56 -0.13 -27.00
CA SER A 35 19.80 1.25 -27.44
C SER A 35 20.78 1.89 -26.45
N ALA A 36 22.04 1.92 -26.86
CA ALA A 36 23.06 2.71 -26.22
C ALA A 36 22.80 4.19 -26.53
N SER A 37 22.14 4.90 -25.61
CA SER A 37 22.07 6.36 -25.65
C SER A 37 23.14 6.95 -24.75
N ARG A 38 24.16 7.50 -25.41
CA ARG A 38 25.11 8.48 -24.88
C ARG A 38 24.41 9.48 -23.95
N ARG A 39 24.94 9.62 -22.73
CA ARG A 39 24.99 10.93 -22.06
C ARG A 39 26.35 11.09 -21.42
N ASP A 40 26.98 12.17 -21.86
CA ASP A 40 28.28 12.64 -21.50
C ASP A 40 28.41 12.89 -20.00
N THR A 41 29.46 12.31 -19.44
CA THR A 41 30.02 12.63 -18.14
C THR A 41 30.71 13.99 -18.23
N LEU A 42 30.07 15.02 -17.70
CA LEU A 42 30.78 16.24 -17.33
C LEU A 42 31.49 16.00 -16.00
N THR A 43 32.80 15.87 -16.14
CA THR A 43 33.86 16.07 -15.16
C THR A 43 33.53 17.15 -14.12
N PHE A 44 33.36 16.74 -12.87
CA PHE A 44 33.72 17.56 -11.72
C PHE A 44 34.88 16.86 -11.00
N THR A 45 36.08 17.32 -11.32
CA THR A 45 37.33 17.00 -10.63
C THR A 45 37.33 17.66 -9.26
N GLY A 46 37.05 16.86 -8.23
CA GLY A 46 37.28 17.18 -6.82
C GLY A 46 38.14 16.07 -6.23
N THR A 47 39.37 16.43 -5.94
CA THR A 47 40.56 15.59 -5.77
C THR A 47 40.55 14.72 -4.50
N ALA A 48 41.00 13.47 -4.68
CA ALA A 48 41.66 12.57 -3.72
C ALA A 48 40.96 12.24 -2.39
N VAL A 49 40.48 11.00 -2.27
CA VAL A 49 40.95 9.96 -1.31
C VAL A 49 40.06 8.71 -1.51
N ALA A 50 40.66 7.52 -1.43
CA ALA A 50 40.04 6.19 -1.37
C ALA A 50 39.88 5.40 -2.68
N THR A 51 40.92 5.34 -3.51
CA THR A 51 41.16 4.19 -4.39
C THR A 51 41.75 3.03 -3.57
N ALA A 52 40.92 2.29 -2.83
CA ALA A 52 41.37 1.06 -2.15
C ALA A 52 40.26 0.07 -1.73
N LEU A 53 39.12 -0.03 -2.44
CA LEU A 53 38.02 -0.89 -1.94
C LEU A 53 37.09 -1.50 -3.00
N TRP A 54 37.55 -1.72 -4.24
CA TRP A 54 36.73 -2.33 -5.30
C TRP A 54 37.46 -3.50 -5.97
N GLY A 55 37.70 -4.55 -5.20
CA GLY A 55 38.30 -5.79 -5.68
C GLY A 55 38.34 -6.85 -4.59
N GLY A 56 37.19 -7.39 -4.24
CA GLY A 56 37.08 -8.50 -3.28
C GLY A 56 35.63 -8.93 -3.11
N GLU A 57 35.34 -10.15 -3.56
CA GLU A 57 34.09 -10.86 -3.30
C GLU A 57 33.77 -10.81 -1.80
N ARG A 58 32.58 -10.28 -1.45
CA ARG A 58 32.11 -10.27 -0.05
C ARG A 58 31.18 -11.46 0.18
N PRO A 59 31.46 -12.37 1.13
CA PRO A 59 30.50 -13.38 1.56
C PRO A 59 29.30 -12.71 2.26
N ALA A 60 28.11 -13.30 2.10
CA ALA A 60 26.81 -12.76 2.55
C ALA A 60 26.62 -12.63 4.08
N HIS A 61 27.62 -13.01 4.87
CA HIS A 61 27.66 -12.85 6.32
C HIS A 61 29.00 -12.25 6.71
N ALA A 62 29.18 -10.96 6.44
CA ALA A 62 30.24 -10.20 7.10
C ALA A 62 29.72 -9.85 8.49
N ASP A 63 30.02 -10.69 9.48
CA ASP A 63 29.87 -10.31 10.87
C ASP A 63 30.68 -9.03 11.09
N ILE A 64 29.98 -7.97 11.46
CA ILE A 64 30.63 -6.70 11.78
C ILE A 64 31.46 -6.96 13.03
N ASP A 65 32.78 -6.98 12.86
CA ASP A 65 33.70 -7.09 13.99
C ASP A 65 33.70 -5.77 14.77
N TYR A 66 32.79 -5.67 15.73
CA TYR A 66 32.58 -4.49 16.57
C TYR A 66 33.85 -4.09 17.34
N ALA A 67 34.76 -5.03 17.62
CA ALA A 67 36.04 -4.73 18.28
C ALA A 67 36.94 -3.86 17.38
N ARG A 68 36.90 -4.09 16.07
CA ARG A 68 37.67 -3.32 15.09
C ARG A 68 37.06 -1.93 14.81
N VAL A 69 35.74 -1.81 14.93
CA VAL A 69 35.03 -0.51 14.86
C VAL A 69 35.36 0.36 16.07
N GLN A 70 35.54 -0.26 17.24
CA GLN A 70 35.85 0.45 18.48
C GLN A 70 37.29 1.01 18.50
N ASP A 71 38.23 0.33 17.83
CA ASP A 71 39.62 0.78 17.69
C ASP A 71 39.78 1.94 16.68
N LEU A 72 38.92 1.98 15.65
CA LEU A 72 38.80 3.10 14.69
C LEU A 72 38.18 4.37 15.30
N LEU A 73 37.43 4.22 16.40
CA LEU A 73 36.96 5.32 17.25
C LEU A 73 37.99 5.69 18.33
N GLY A 74 39.25 5.31 18.09
CA GLY A 74 40.47 5.53 18.87
C GLY A 74 40.32 6.40 20.10
N ASN A 75 40.73 5.84 21.25
CA ASN A 75 40.92 6.49 22.55
C ASN A 75 41.07 8.01 22.43
N VAL A 76 39.92 8.71 22.44
CA VAL A 76 39.86 10.15 22.68
C VAL A 76 40.25 10.25 24.13
N GLU A 77 41.54 10.52 24.34
CA GLU A 77 42.15 10.91 25.58
C GLU A 77 41.14 11.72 26.37
N ALA A 78 40.75 11.17 27.52
CA ALA A 78 39.70 11.70 28.38
C ALA A 78 40.07 13.12 28.79
N THR A 79 39.72 14.09 27.95
CA THR A 79 39.57 15.48 28.34
C THR A 79 38.50 15.45 29.39
N SER A 80 38.96 15.45 30.64
CA SER A 80 38.21 15.66 31.86
C SER A 80 36.96 16.47 31.57
N PRO A 81 35.74 15.97 31.89
CA PRO A 81 34.55 16.78 31.72
C PRO A 81 34.75 18.02 32.58
N GLN A 82 34.98 19.17 31.94
CA GLN A 82 34.91 20.44 32.64
C GLN A 82 33.51 20.49 33.24
N SER A 83 33.44 20.30 34.55
CA SER A 83 32.22 20.47 35.31
C SER A 83 31.86 21.94 35.21
N TYR A 84 30.97 22.27 34.28
CA TYR A 84 30.26 23.53 34.32
C TYR A 84 29.34 23.45 35.55
N ALA A 85 29.88 23.83 36.70
CA ALA A 85 29.09 24.11 37.89
C ALA A 85 28.14 25.26 37.54
N ALA A 86 26.85 24.95 37.45
CA ALA A 86 25.79 25.89 37.14
C ALA A 86 25.60 26.90 38.29
N PRO A 87 25.42 28.19 37.96
CA PRO A 87 24.36 28.92 38.63
C PRO A 87 23.63 29.81 37.62
N GLY A 88 22.44 29.36 37.29
CA GLY A 88 21.55 30.03 36.36
C GLY A 88 20.59 28.97 35.91
N ALA A 89 19.58 28.69 36.75
CA ALA A 89 18.44 27.88 36.35
C ALA A 89 18.00 28.42 34.99
N ARG A 90 18.30 27.66 33.93
CA ARG A 90 17.89 28.03 32.57
C ARG A 90 16.41 28.33 32.70
N PRO A 91 15.96 29.52 32.30
CA PRO A 91 14.63 29.95 32.63
C PRO A 91 13.63 28.88 32.22
N LYS A 92 12.95 28.34 33.22
CA LYS A 92 12.12 27.13 33.18
C LYS A 92 10.81 27.40 32.44
N TRP A 93 10.86 28.08 31.29
CA TRP A 93 9.68 28.63 30.61
C TRP A 93 8.92 27.60 29.77
N LEU A 94 9.14 26.29 29.97
CA LEU A 94 8.52 25.23 29.17
C LEU A 94 8.07 24.00 29.99
N GLU A 95 7.89 24.12 31.31
CA GLU A 95 7.63 22.92 32.14
C GLU A 95 6.17 22.53 32.36
N GLU A 96 5.20 23.28 31.84
CA GLU A 96 3.84 22.78 31.75
C GLU A 96 3.32 22.96 30.33
N PRO A 97 2.96 21.88 29.62
CA PRO A 97 2.23 21.99 28.37
C PRO A 97 1.01 22.85 28.64
N THR A 98 0.98 24.04 28.04
CA THR A 98 -0.15 24.97 28.13
C THR A 98 -1.43 24.21 27.83
N GLU A 99 -2.55 24.57 28.45
CA GLU A 99 -3.81 23.84 28.23
C GLU A 99 -4.17 23.76 26.73
N ASP A 100 -3.78 24.76 25.94
CA ASP A 100 -3.86 24.74 24.47
C ASP A 100 -3.03 23.64 23.80
N PHE A 101 -1.82 23.39 24.30
CA PHE A 101 -0.97 22.31 23.82
C PHE A 101 -1.61 20.95 24.11
N LYS A 102 -2.13 20.73 25.33
CA LYS A 102 -2.82 19.48 25.69
C LYS A 102 -4.05 19.24 24.82
N ARG A 103 -4.83 20.29 24.53
CA ARG A 103 -5.99 20.22 23.62
C ARG A 103 -5.56 19.88 22.18
N ASN A 104 -4.47 20.46 21.69
CA ASN A 104 -3.96 20.16 20.36
C ASN A 104 -3.36 18.76 20.26
N GLU A 105 -2.69 18.29 21.31
CA GLU A 105 -2.17 16.92 21.39
C GLU A 105 -3.32 15.90 21.40
N GLN A 106 -4.39 16.16 22.15
CA GLN A 106 -5.61 15.34 22.13
C GLN A 106 -6.21 15.29 20.73
N LYS A 107 -6.41 16.43 20.06
CA LYS A 107 -6.89 16.46 18.66
C LYS A 107 -5.99 15.69 17.71
N ALA A 108 -4.67 15.79 17.85
CA ALA A 108 -3.72 15.08 17.01
C ALA A 108 -3.79 13.56 17.23
N THR A 109 -3.94 13.11 18.47
CA THR A 109 -4.08 11.69 18.80
C THR A 109 -5.43 11.13 18.32
N GLU A 110 -6.52 11.88 18.48
CA GLU A 110 -7.85 11.53 17.95
C GLU A 110 -7.84 11.43 16.43
N PHE A 111 -7.21 12.39 15.74
CA PHE A 111 -7.08 12.35 14.29
C PHE A 111 -6.30 11.12 13.80
N LYS A 112 -5.18 10.80 14.47
CA LYS A 112 -4.40 9.59 14.17
C LYS A 112 -5.22 8.32 14.41
N ARG A 113 -5.99 8.27 15.50
CA ARG A 113 -6.87 7.13 15.81
C ARG A 113 -7.96 6.95 14.75
N ALA A 114 -8.62 8.04 14.35
CA ALA A 114 -9.63 8.02 13.31
C ALA A 114 -9.05 7.63 11.93
N ALA A 115 -7.83 8.07 11.60
CA ALA A 115 -7.15 7.66 10.37
C ALA A 115 -6.83 6.16 10.37
N LEU A 116 -6.37 5.61 11.51
CA LEU A 116 -6.12 4.18 11.67
C LEU A 116 -7.40 3.35 11.57
N GLN A 117 -8.50 3.80 12.20
CA GLN A 117 -9.80 3.14 12.08
C GLN A 117 -10.28 3.08 10.63
N ARG A 118 -10.22 4.20 9.91
CA ARG A 118 -10.55 4.24 8.47
C ARG A 118 -9.73 3.26 7.65
N LYS A 119 -8.43 3.14 7.95
CA LYS A 119 -7.56 2.15 7.30
C LYS A 119 -7.96 0.71 7.63
N GLN A 120 -8.28 0.42 8.89
CA GLN A 120 -8.71 -0.91 9.32
C GLN A 120 -10.03 -1.32 8.68
N GLU A 121 -11.02 -0.42 8.64
CA GLU A 121 -12.31 -0.69 7.98
C GLU A 121 -12.14 -0.98 6.49
N PHE A 122 -11.29 -0.20 5.80
CA PHE A 122 -11.00 -0.41 4.39
C PHE A 122 -10.29 -1.76 4.15
N GLN A 123 -9.31 -2.08 4.98
CA GLN A 123 -8.58 -3.34 4.89
C GLN A 123 -9.49 -4.54 5.19
N ALA A 124 -10.39 -4.42 6.17
CA ALA A 124 -11.34 -5.48 6.50
C ALA A 124 -12.25 -5.84 5.31
N ILE A 125 -12.69 -4.85 4.52
CA ILE A 125 -13.47 -5.11 3.30
C ILE A 125 -12.59 -5.75 2.22
N LEU A 126 -11.33 -5.32 2.06
CA LEU A 126 -10.40 -5.96 1.12
C LEU A 126 -10.09 -7.41 1.50
N ASP A 127 -9.92 -7.69 2.78
CA ASP A 127 -9.65 -9.03 3.29
C ASP A 127 -10.89 -9.91 3.09
N ARG A 128 -12.10 -9.39 3.41
CA ARG A 128 -13.39 -10.03 3.11
C ARG A 128 -13.51 -10.39 1.64
N PHE A 129 -13.26 -9.43 0.74
CA PHE A 129 -13.27 -9.62 -0.71
C PHE A 129 -12.26 -10.69 -1.18
N GLN A 130 -11.13 -10.84 -0.48
CA GLN A 130 -10.12 -11.83 -0.79
C GLN A 130 -10.44 -13.24 -0.27
N GLU A 131 -11.23 -13.37 0.78
CA GLU A 131 -11.53 -14.64 1.46
C GLU A 131 -12.85 -15.27 0.99
N GLU A 132 -13.89 -14.46 0.78
CA GLU A 132 -15.26 -14.93 0.51
C GLU A 132 -15.40 -15.76 -0.78
N PRO A 133 -16.43 -16.63 -0.90
CA PRO A 133 -16.68 -17.40 -2.11
C PRO A 133 -17.01 -16.50 -3.32
N ASN A 134 -16.81 -17.01 -4.54
CA ASN A 134 -17.08 -16.27 -5.78
C ASN A 134 -18.58 -16.17 -6.07
N ASP A 135 -19.31 -15.44 -5.24
CA ASP A 135 -20.68 -15.02 -5.50
C ASP A 135 -20.72 -13.63 -6.13
N GLU A 136 -21.50 -13.46 -7.19
CA GLU A 136 -21.55 -12.23 -7.99
C GLU A 136 -22.05 -11.04 -7.16
N THR A 137 -23.14 -11.24 -6.42
CA THR A 137 -23.79 -10.16 -5.67
C THR A 137 -22.92 -9.67 -4.52
N ILE A 138 -22.23 -10.59 -3.85
CA ILE A 138 -21.37 -10.28 -2.71
C ILE A 138 -20.13 -9.52 -3.18
N LEU A 139 -19.46 -10.01 -4.23
CA LEU A 139 -18.29 -9.34 -4.81
C LEU A 139 -18.61 -7.93 -5.33
N ALA A 140 -19.75 -7.75 -5.98
CA ALA A 140 -20.20 -6.44 -6.43
C ALA A 140 -20.46 -5.50 -5.23
N SER A 141 -21.13 -6.00 -4.18
CA SER A 141 -21.41 -5.21 -2.98
C SER A 141 -20.14 -4.79 -2.22
N ASP A 142 -19.12 -5.66 -2.17
CA ASP A 142 -17.82 -5.35 -1.57
C ASP A 142 -17.09 -4.24 -2.32
N LEU A 143 -17.10 -4.28 -3.66
CA LEU A 143 -16.49 -3.24 -4.49
C LEU A 143 -17.23 -1.91 -4.34
N ASP A 144 -18.55 -1.93 -4.24
CA ASP A 144 -19.38 -0.75 -3.98
C ASP A 144 -19.15 -0.18 -2.57
N ASP A 145 -18.98 -1.04 -1.56
CA ASP A 145 -18.61 -0.63 -0.20
C ASP A 145 -17.23 0.04 -0.19
N LEU A 146 -16.24 -0.54 -0.88
CA LEU A 146 -14.92 0.09 -1.06
C LEU A 146 -15.05 1.46 -1.72
N ARG A 147 -15.86 1.57 -2.79
CA ARG A 147 -16.12 2.84 -3.48
C ARG A 147 -16.72 3.86 -2.52
N ARG A 148 -17.71 3.46 -1.73
CA ARG A 148 -18.37 4.31 -0.73
C ARG A 148 -17.38 4.81 0.32
N ARG A 149 -16.47 3.96 0.80
CA ARG A 149 -15.42 4.37 1.75
C ARG A 149 -14.42 5.35 1.14
N VAL A 150 -14.01 5.14 -0.11
CA VAL A 150 -13.15 6.09 -0.84
C VAL A 150 -13.84 7.46 -0.97
N LYS A 151 -15.13 7.48 -1.34
CA LYS A 151 -15.91 8.71 -1.46
C LYS A 151 -16.10 9.43 -0.12
N GLN A 152 -16.42 8.69 0.94
CA GLN A 152 -16.59 9.26 2.29
C GLN A 152 -15.30 9.88 2.84
N ASN A 153 -14.15 9.27 2.54
CA ASN A 153 -12.86 9.72 3.04
C ASN A 153 -12.20 10.80 2.17
N GLY A 154 -12.76 11.10 0.98
CA GLY A 154 -12.13 11.98 -0.01
C GLY A 154 -10.88 11.37 -0.63
N GLY A 155 -10.83 10.05 -0.79
CA GLY A 155 -9.70 9.32 -1.36
C GLY A 155 -9.32 8.04 -0.63
N LEU A 156 -8.17 7.49 -1.01
CA LEU A 156 -7.62 6.28 -0.38
C LEU A 156 -7.00 6.59 1.00
N PRO A 157 -7.10 5.67 1.97
CA PRO A 157 -6.43 5.83 3.27
C PRO A 157 -4.92 6.01 3.13
N GLN A 158 -4.32 6.78 4.04
CA GLN A 158 -2.88 7.06 4.00
C GLN A 158 -2.05 5.75 4.05
N GLY A 159 -1.09 5.66 3.14
CA GLY A 159 -0.19 4.51 3.01
C GLY A 159 -0.75 3.35 2.18
N ILE A 160 -1.94 3.47 1.60
CA ILE A 160 -2.48 2.52 0.62
C ILE A 160 -2.39 3.16 -0.77
N SER A 161 -1.68 2.53 -1.70
CA SER A 161 -1.59 3.00 -3.08
C SER A 161 -2.73 2.44 -3.93
N LYS A 162 -3.12 3.20 -4.95
CA LYS A 162 -4.08 2.75 -5.96
C LYS A 162 -3.59 1.49 -6.65
N GLU A 163 -2.32 1.45 -7.02
CA GLU A 163 -1.71 0.32 -7.72
C GLU A 163 -1.76 -0.94 -6.88
N ASP A 164 -1.54 -0.86 -5.56
CA ASP A 164 -1.63 -2.02 -4.69
C ASP A 164 -3.08 -2.52 -4.55
N THR A 165 -4.03 -1.61 -4.35
CA THR A 165 -5.47 -1.94 -4.30
C THR A 165 -5.91 -2.63 -5.60
N VAL A 166 -5.57 -2.07 -6.76
CA VAL A 166 -5.88 -2.64 -8.07
C VAL A 166 -5.19 -3.99 -8.28
N LYS A 167 -3.94 -4.15 -7.83
CA LYS A 167 -3.22 -5.43 -7.90
C LYS A 167 -3.91 -6.49 -7.07
N GLN A 168 -4.33 -6.19 -5.84
CA GLN A 168 -5.05 -7.13 -4.97
C GLN A 168 -6.36 -7.58 -5.61
N ILE A 169 -7.16 -6.63 -6.11
CA ILE A 169 -8.43 -6.90 -6.80
C ILE A 169 -8.21 -7.76 -8.07
N ARG A 170 -7.20 -7.44 -8.88
CA ARG A 170 -6.87 -8.23 -10.08
C ARG A 170 -6.30 -9.60 -9.76
N ARG A 171 -5.56 -9.76 -8.66
CA ARG A 171 -5.11 -11.08 -8.18
C ARG A 171 -6.31 -11.96 -7.84
N ARG A 172 -7.36 -11.39 -7.24
CA ARG A 172 -8.63 -12.10 -7.02
C ARG A 172 -9.30 -12.48 -8.34
N LYS A 173 -9.40 -11.57 -9.32
CA LYS A 173 -9.93 -11.85 -10.67
C LYS A 173 -9.17 -12.97 -11.40
N ALA A 174 -7.88 -13.09 -11.16
CA ALA A 174 -7.06 -14.14 -11.77
C ALA A 174 -7.29 -15.53 -11.14
N ARG A 175 -7.97 -15.63 -9.99
CA ARG A 175 -8.40 -16.91 -9.42
C ARG A 175 -9.46 -17.55 -10.30
N LYS A 176 -9.68 -18.86 -10.18
CA LYS A 176 -10.70 -19.57 -10.97
C LYS A 176 -12.09 -19.28 -10.38
N PRO A 177 -13.12 -19.02 -11.21
CA PRO A 177 -13.08 -18.89 -12.67
C PRO A 177 -12.40 -17.58 -13.09
N ARG A 178 -11.60 -17.63 -14.17
CA ARG A 178 -10.80 -16.48 -14.67
C ARG A 178 -11.65 -15.37 -15.31
N TYR A 179 -12.96 -15.43 -15.13
CA TYR A 179 -13.93 -14.52 -15.71
C TYR A 179 -14.79 -13.96 -14.59
N TRP A 180 -15.04 -12.66 -14.66
CA TRP A 180 -15.95 -11.97 -13.78
C TRP A 180 -17.25 -11.65 -14.49
N PRO A 181 -18.39 -11.82 -13.81
CA PRO A 181 -19.66 -11.31 -14.31
C PRO A 181 -19.62 -9.81 -14.58
N THR A 182 -20.47 -9.35 -15.49
CA THR A 182 -20.51 -7.95 -15.93
C THR A 182 -20.77 -6.98 -14.77
N GLN A 183 -21.59 -7.35 -13.78
CA GLN A 183 -21.90 -6.47 -12.63
C GLN A 183 -20.65 -6.17 -11.79
N VAL A 184 -19.84 -7.19 -11.52
CA VAL A 184 -18.58 -7.05 -10.78
C VAL A 184 -17.58 -6.19 -11.56
N GLU A 185 -17.55 -6.33 -12.89
CA GLU A 185 -16.67 -5.50 -13.73
C GLU A 185 -17.08 -4.03 -13.70
N ILE A 186 -18.39 -3.73 -13.75
CA ILE A 186 -18.90 -2.36 -13.65
C ILE A 186 -18.51 -1.75 -12.30
N ALA A 187 -18.79 -2.45 -11.18
CA ALA A 187 -18.43 -1.98 -9.85
C ALA A 187 -16.91 -1.75 -9.69
N TYR A 188 -16.08 -2.59 -10.33
CA TYR A 188 -14.63 -2.42 -10.36
C TYR A 188 -14.21 -1.15 -11.13
N GLN A 189 -14.75 -0.90 -12.33
CA GLN A 189 -14.42 0.30 -13.10
C GLN A 189 -14.88 1.57 -12.38
N ASP A 190 -16.04 1.53 -11.72
CA ASP A 190 -16.56 2.63 -10.92
C ASP A 190 -15.64 2.94 -9.74
N LEU A 191 -15.15 1.92 -9.02
CA LEU A 191 -14.18 2.09 -7.94
C LEU A 191 -12.89 2.75 -8.44
N VAL A 192 -12.33 2.27 -9.56
CA VAL A 192 -11.09 2.83 -10.13
C VAL A 192 -11.29 4.28 -10.58
N SER A 193 -12.42 4.58 -11.18
CA SER A 193 -12.78 5.93 -11.64
C SER A 193 -12.96 6.88 -10.45
N GLU A 194 -13.61 6.44 -9.37
CA GLU A 194 -13.75 7.23 -8.14
C GLU A 194 -12.39 7.51 -7.48
N ILE A 195 -11.50 6.51 -7.39
CA ILE A 195 -10.15 6.72 -6.85
C ILE A 195 -9.39 7.75 -7.70
N LEU A 196 -9.48 7.65 -9.03
CA LEU A 196 -8.86 8.60 -9.94
C LEU A 196 -9.42 10.01 -9.78
N TYR A 197 -10.74 10.12 -9.66
CA TYR A 197 -11.43 11.39 -9.44
C TYR A 197 -10.94 12.07 -8.17
N GLN A 198 -10.96 11.37 -7.03
CA GLN A 198 -10.53 11.90 -5.73
C GLN A 198 -9.04 12.25 -5.66
N GLN A 199 -8.20 11.55 -6.43
CA GLN A 199 -6.75 11.80 -6.47
C GLN A 199 -6.33 12.82 -7.53
N SER A 200 -7.23 13.23 -8.42
CA SER A 200 -6.87 14.15 -9.49
C SER A 200 -6.69 15.56 -8.91
N PRO A 201 -5.59 16.25 -9.23
CA PRO A 201 -5.30 17.59 -8.71
C PRO A 201 -6.25 18.68 -9.27
N ASN A 202 -7.11 18.33 -10.24
CA ASN A 202 -8.00 19.25 -10.95
C ASN A 202 -9.47 19.17 -10.49
N THR A 203 -9.78 18.61 -9.32
CA THR A 203 -11.14 18.69 -8.76
C THR A 203 -11.46 20.06 -8.14
N ASP A 204 -10.97 21.15 -8.74
CA ASP A 204 -11.68 22.42 -8.69
C ASP A 204 -13.00 22.23 -9.44
N ARG A 205 -13.92 21.56 -8.76
CA ARG A 205 -15.35 21.82 -8.74
C ARG A 205 -15.92 22.34 -10.07
N ASP A 206 -16.69 21.50 -10.76
CA ASP A 206 -17.81 21.89 -11.63
C ASP A 206 -18.91 22.70 -10.88
N MET A 207 -18.54 23.51 -9.87
CA MET A 207 -19.41 24.39 -9.10
C MET A 207 -19.58 25.77 -9.77
N ASP A 208 -18.88 26.05 -10.88
CA ASP A 208 -18.93 27.36 -11.56
C ASP A 208 -19.42 27.28 -13.02
N ASN A 209 -20.37 26.39 -13.33
CA ASN A 209 -21.19 26.58 -14.54
C ASN A 209 -22.66 26.82 -14.17
N PRO A 210 -23.02 28.05 -13.73
CA PRO A 210 -24.42 28.46 -13.74
C PRO A 210 -24.90 28.52 -15.20
N MET A 211 -25.78 27.58 -15.57
CA MET A 211 -26.68 27.74 -16.72
C MET A 211 -27.66 28.89 -16.44
#